data_AF-A0A967WLD9-F1
#
_entry.id   AF-A0A967WLD9-F1
#
_cell.length_a   1.000
_cell.length_b   1.000
_cell.length_c   1.000
_cell.angle_alpha   90.00
_cell.angle_beta   90.00
_cell.angle_gamma   90.00
#
_symmetry.space_group_name_H-M   'P 1'
#
loop_
_entity.id
_entity.type
_entity.pdbx_description
1 polymer ?
#
loop_
_entity_poly.entity_id
_entity_poly.type
_entity_poly.pdbx_seq_one_letter_code
_entity_poly.pdbx_strand_id
1 'polypeptide(L)'
;MDGQEVAPDELPEEPDTIFYRRWDGQVWSEPLDILAVADDPLADFVAATIDRENQLHLVWTGSTQLYYSTAPATEAHSVRAWSAPQVIAHDIARTRFESDVAVDSQGDIHVVYASGGSAPGVYHIAAPLTSPVWSMPVRLSDHLRANEIGFRDVRLLIDASDRLHTVWSTSNPNGFGQAVYYVGSNERANAWDLPVRLLDATINTGFAGFPYLLARGSDQLTLIHVGEDNQGRIERTSIDAGKTWSEPRFILPGMEGVNGYVIPLLDGGGGLHLVINMRPSADQQVGIYYAPRAGLDWRPIDAVAVEAPYGPSAHNTDATVRLGNEIHVVWTQ
;
A
#
# COMPACT_ATOMS: atom_id res chain seq x y z
N MET A 1 4.49 13.03 -7.87
CA MET A 1 3.25 13.61 -8.41
C MET A 1 2.48 14.24 -7.25
N ASP A 2 2.38 15.57 -7.27
CA ASP A 2 2.07 16.44 -6.13
C ASP A 2 0.59 16.79 -5.99
N GLY A 3 -0.31 15.80 -6.16
CA GLY A 3 -1.75 15.99 -5.91
C GLY A 3 -2.42 17.12 -6.72
N GLN A 4 -1.80 17.57 -7.80
CA GLN A 4 -2.45 18.42 -8.81
C GLN A 4 -3.18 17.52 -9.80
N GLU A 5 -4.35 17.98 -10.25
CA GLU A 5 -5.10 17.40 -11.35
C GLU A 5 -4.18 17.34 -12.58
N VAL A 6 -3.93 16.14 -13.11
CA VAL A 6 -3.03 15.92 -14.26
C VAL A 6 -3.68 16.58 -15.47
N ALA A 7 -3.02 17.60 -16.02
CA ALA A 7 -3.54 18.29 -17.19
C ALA A 7 -3.46 17.38 -18.43
N PRO A 8 -4.34 17.53 -19.45
CA PRO A 8 -4.34 16.66 -20.64
C PRO A 8 -3.00 16.61 -21.41
N ASP A 9 -2.16 17.63 -21.24
CA ASP A 9 -0.81 17.78 -21.80
C ASP A 9 0.29 17.14 -20.94
N GLU A 10 -0.04 16.58 -19.77
CA GLU A 10 0.84 15.80 -18.90
C GLU A 10 0.63 14.27 -19.03
N LEU A 11 -0.29 13.84 -19.91
CA LEU A 11 -0.47 12.43 -20.25
C LEU A 11 0.75 11.91 -21.02
N PRO A 12 1.20 10.67 -20.76
CA PRO A 12 2.34 10.09 -21.47
C PRO A 12 2.04 9.99 -22.98
N GLU A 13 3.07 10.21 -23.81
CA GLU A 13 2.96 10.13 -25.28
C GLU A 13 2.60 8.72 -25.77
N GLU A 14 2.89 7.69 -24.96
CA GLU A 14 2.47 6.31 -25.16
C GLU A 14 1.64 5.83 -23.94
N PRO A 15 0.58 5.02 -24.15
CA PRO A 15 -0.24 4.53 -23.05
C PRO A 15 0.56 3.63 -22.10
N ASP A 16 0.33 3.78 -20.80
CA ASP A 16 0.89 2.92 -19.76
C ASP A 16 0.24 1.54 -19.81
N THR A 17 1.06 0.50 -19.65
CA THR A 17 0.64 -0.90 -19.69
C THR A 17 1.05 -1.62 -18.43
N ILE A 18 0.24 -2.58 -17.99
CA ILE A 18 0.58 -3.41 -16.83
C ILE A 18 1.34 -4.65 -17.33
N PHE A 19 2.56 -4.85 -16.81
CA PHE A 19 3.36 -6.04 -17.10
C PHE A 19 3.24 -7.10 -16.00
N TYR A 20 3.14 -8.36 -16.40
CA TYR A 20 3.21 -9.52 -15.53
C TYR A 20 4.54 -10.25 -15.69
N ARG A 21 5.09 -10.70 -14.56
CA ARG A 21 6.22 -11.62 -14.49
C ARG A 21 6.02 -12.61 -13.36
N ARG A 22 6.56 -13.82 -13.53
CA ARG A 22 6.53 -14.87 -12.52
C ARG A 22 7.93 -15.40 -12.24
N TRP A 23 8.28 -15.50 -10.96
CA TRP A 23 9.46 -16.23 -10.50
C TRP A 23 9.13 -17.70 -10.33
N ASP A 24 9.87 -18.59 -10.99
CA ASP A 24 9.67 -20.03 -10.87
C ASP A 24 10.48 -20.69 -9.72
N GLY A 25 11.33 -19.91 -9.06
CA GLY A 25 12.30 -20.41 -8.07
C GLY A 25 13.76 -20.20 -8.51
N GLN A 26 14.01 -19.96 -9.80
CA GLN A 26 15.35 -19.81 -10.37
C GLN A 26 15.49 -18.64 -11.35
N VAL A 27 14.44 -18.36 -12.14
CA VAL A 27 14.42 -17.26 -13.10
C VAL A 27 13.06 -16.57 -13.13
N TRP A 28 13.07 -15.27 -13.46
CA TRP A 28 11.85 -14.54 -13.77
C TRP A 28 11.47 -14.83 -15.21
N SER A 29 10.18 -15.01 -15.49
CA SER A 29 9.67 -14.99 -16.86
C SER A 29 9.98 -13.65 -17.54
N GLU A 30 9.95 -13.65 -18.88
CA GLU A 30 9.94 -12.39 -19.63
C GLU A 30 8.72 -11.53 -19.21
N PRO A 31 8.86 -10.19 -19.19
CA PRO A 31 7.72 -9.30 -19.02
C PRO A 31 6.68 -9.53 -20.10
N LEU A 32 5.44 -9.77 -19.68
CA LEU A 32 4.29 -9.86 -20.56
C LEU A 32 3.37 -8.68 -20.30
N ASP A 33 3.07 -7.89 -21.33
CA ASP A 33 1.97 -6.93 -21.27
C ASP A 33 0.65 -7.70 -21.11
N ILE A 34 -0.04 -7.52 -19.99
CA ILE A 34 -1.28 -8.22 -19.68
C ILE A 34 -2.52 -7.35 -19.86
N LEU A 35 -2.39 -6.02 -19.88
CA LEU A 35 -3.52 -5.10 -19.85
C LEU A 35 -3.21 -3.77 -20.54
N ALA A 36 -4.00 -3.49 -21.59
CA ALA A 36 -4.17 -2.17 -22.18
C ALA A 36 -5.66 -1.81 -22.14
N VAL A 37 -6.00 -0.63 -21.61
CA VAL A 37 -7.38 -0.11 -21.63
C VAL A 37 -7.53 0.71 -22.91
N ALA A 38 -8.35 0.24 -23.85
CA ALA A 38 -8.41 0.80 -25.21
C ALA A 38 -8.71 2.31 -25.28
N ASP A 39 -9.36 2.87 -24.25
CA ASP A 39 -9.81 4.26 -24.19
C ASP A 39 -9.29 5.03 -22.95
N ASP A 40 -8.37 4.46 -22.17
CA ASP A 40 -7.70 5.15 -21.06
C ASP A 40 -6.19 4.91 -21.15
N PRO A 41 -5.38 5.95 -21.42
CA PRO A 41 -3.95 5.79 -21.65
C PRO A 41 -3.17 5.53 -20.35
N LEU A 42 -3.81 5.53 -19.18
CA LEU A 42 -3.12 5.42 -17.89
C LEU A 42 -3.42 4.10 -17.18
N ALA A 43 -2.37 3.53 -16.59
CA ALA A 43 -2.42 2.32 -15.78
C ALA A 43 -1.43 2.41 -14.61
N ASP A 44 -1.68 3.37 -13.73
CA ASP A 44 -0.81 3.72 -12.60
C ASP A 44 -1.16 2.93 -11.32
N PHE A 45 -0.21 2.93 -10.38
CA PHE A 45 -0.39 2.52 -8.99
C PHE A 45 -1.12 1.18 -8.80
N VAL A 46 -0.70 0.17 -9.56
CA VAL A 46 -1.27 -1.18 -9.51
C VAL A 46 -1.15 -1.75 -8.09
N ALA A 47 -2.27 -2.20 -7.53
CA ALA A 47 -2.31 -3.03 -6.33
C ALA A 47 -2.82 -4.43 -6.70
N ALA A 48 -2.22 -5.44 -6.06
CA ALA A 48 -2.45 -6.83 -6.40
C ALA A 48 -2.62 -7.69 -5.15
N THR A 49 -3.51 -8.67 -5.20
CA THR A 49 -3.64 -9.70 -4.18
C THR A 49 -3.97 -11.06 -4.79
N ILE A 50 -3.88 -12.12 -4.01
CA ILE A 50 -4.23 -13.49 -4.41
C ILE A 50 -5.17 -14.10 -3.37
N ASP A 51 -6.25 -14.74 -3.82
CA ASP A 51 -7.19 -15.44 -2.95
C ASP A 51 -6.74 -16.89 -2.64
N ARG A 52 -7.55 -17.61 -1.86
CA ARG A 52 -7.25 -19.01 -1.46
C ARG A 52 -7.40 -20.00 -2.62
N GLU A 53 -8.13 -19.60 -3.65
CA GLU A 53 -8.38 -20.34 -4.88
C GLU A 53 -7.27 -20.12 -5.93
N ASN A 54 -6.25 -19.33 -5.60
CA ASN A 54 -5.17 -18.88 -6.49
C ASN A 54 -5.64 -17.99 -7.64
N GLN A 55 -6.68 -17.19 -7.43
CA GLN A 55 -7.05 -16.10 -8.33
C GLN A 55 -6.27 -14.85 -7.95
N LEU A 56 -5.64 -14.22 -8.94
CA LEU A 56 -5.08 -12.89 -8.82
C LEU A 56 -6.19 -11.86 -8.97
N HIS A 57 -6.13 -10.81 -8.16
CA HIS A 57 -7.01 -9.65 -8.22
C HIS A 57 -6.13 -8.42 -8.37
N LEU A 58 -6.39 -7.63 -9.40
CA LEU A 58 -5.69 -6.38 -9.67
C LEU A 58 -6.66 -5.22 -9.61
N VAL A 59 -6.21 -4.13 -9.00
CA VAL A 59 -6.80 -2.81 -9.20
C VAL A 59 -5.73 -1.84 -9.68
N TRP A 60 -6.12 -0.87 -10.49
CA TRP A 60 -5.21 0.16 -10.97
C TRP A 60 -5.95 1.45 -11.28
N THR A 61 -5.16 2.52 -11.26
CA THR A 61 -5.60 3.89 -11.45
C THR A 61 -5.49 4.27 -12.93
N GLY A 62 -6.61 4.65 -13.54
CA GLY A 62 -6.65 5.27 -14.85
C GLY A 62 -6.53 6.79 -14.81
N SER A 63 -7.07 7.46 -15.82
CA SER A 63 -7.13 8.92 -15.91
C SER A 63 -8.17 9.51 -14.94
N THR A 64 -9.37 8.93 -14.91
CA THR A 64 -10.47 9.35 -14.01
C THR A 64 -11.20 8.18 -13.38
N GLN A 65 -10.76 6.95 -13.66
CA GLN A 65 -11.44 5.71 -13.30
C GLN A 65 -10.52 4.81 -12.49
N LEU A 66 -11.12 4.06 -11.57
CA LEU A 66 -10.46 2.91 -10.94
C LEU A 66 -10.93 1.65 -11.64
N TYR A 67 -9.99 0.79 -12.01
CA TYR A 67 -10.26 -0.45 -12.72
C TYR A 67 -9.98 -1.67 -11.87
N TYR A 68 -10.62 -2.78 -12.24
CA TYR A 68 -10.42 -4.10 -11.69
C TYR A 68 -10.30 -5.16 -12.78
N SER A 69 -9.42 -6.15 -12.56
CA SER A 69 -9.33 -7.37 -13.37
C SER A 69 -8.83 -8.55 -12.54
N THR A 70 -9.18 -9.77 -12.95
CA THR A 70 -8.79 -11.01 -12.27
C THR A 70 -8.38 -12.10 -13.27
N ALA A 71 -7.49 -12.98 -12.85
CA ALA A 71 -7.07 -14.16 -13.59
C ALA A 71 -6.62 -15.28 -12.64
N PRO A 72 -6.76 -16.57 -13.00
CA PRO A 72 -6.07 -17.64 -12.31
C PRO A 72 -4.55 -17.42 -12.34
N ALA A 73 -3.87 -17.49 -11.19
CA ALA A 73 -2.44 -17.24 -11.08
C ALA A 73 -1.60 -18.18 -11.97
N THR A 74 -2.09 -19.39 -12.23
CA THR A 74 -1.47 -20.36 -13.13
C THR A 74 -1.55 -19.95 -14.60
N GLU A 75 -2.53 -19.14 -14.97
CA GLU A 75 -2.82 -18.71 -16.34
C GLU A 75 -2.54 -17.22 -16.58
N ALA A 76 -2.14 -16.47 -15.55
CA ALA A 76 -1.86 -15.04 -15.58
C ALA A 76 -0.80 -14.60 -16.62
N HIS A 77 -0.01 -15.55 -17.13
CA HIS A 77 0.90 -15.39 -18.26
C HIS A 77 0.20 -15.35 -19.63
N SER A 78 -1.12 -15.31 -19.66
CA SER A 78 -1.93 -15.19 -20.87
C SER A 78 -2.88 -14.01 -20.72
N VAL A 79 -2.76 -13.00 -21.58
CA VAL A 79 -3.69 -11.85 -21.66
C VAL A 79 -5.15 -12.32 -21.70
N ARG A 80 -5.42 -13.45 -22.36
CA ARG A 80 -6.78 -13.99 -22.52
C ARG A 80 -7.35 -14.63 -21.25
N ALA A 81 -6.51 -14.90 -20.25
CA ALA A 81 -6.95 -15.44 -18.96
C ALA A 81 -7.44 -14.33 -18.01
N TRP A 82 -7.06 -13.08 -18.28
CA TRP A 82 -7.53 -11.92 -17.54
C TRP A 82 -8.95 -11.56 -17.95
N SER A 83 -9.78 -11.22 -16.96
CA SER A 83 -11.08 -10.63 -17.22
C SER A 83 -10.93 -9.28 -17.91
N ALA A 84 -11.91 -8.89 -18.73
CA ALA A 84 -11.95 -7.55 -19.27
C ALA A 84 -11.92 -6.50 -18.12
N PRO A 85 -11.17 -5.39 -18.26
CA PRO A 85 -11.16 -4.32 -17.28
C PRO A 85 -12.57 -3.86 -16.93
N GLN A 86 -12.90 -3.88 -15.65
CA GLN A 86 -14.15 -3.36 -15.13
C GLN A 86 -13.88 -2.03 -14.44
N VAL A 87 -14.65 -1.00 -14.77
CA VAL A 87 -14.67 0.25 -13.99
C VAL A 87 -15.40 0.01 -12.68
N ILE A 88 -14.74 0.27 -11.56
CA ILE A 88 -15.26 0.03 -10.22
C ILE A 88 -15.45 1.32 -9.41
N ALA A 89 -14.79 2.39 -9.82
CA ALA A 89 -15.04 3.74 -9.31
C ALA A 89 -14.73 4.80 -10.37
N HIS A 90 -15.33 5.97 -10.17
CA HIS A 90 -15.12 7.18 -10.97
C HIS A 90 -14.57 8.30 -10.06
N ASP A 91 -14.05 9.36 -10.67
CA ASP A 91 -13.55 10.57 -10.01
C ASP A 91 -12.48 10.26 -8.94
N ILE A 92 -11.56 9.35 -9.26
CA ILE A 92 -10.39 9.04 -8.43
C ILE A 92 -9.55 10.28 -8.12
N ALA A 93 -8.77 10.24 -7.03
CA ALA A 93 -8.01 11.39 -6.58
C ALA A 93 -6.83 11.75 -7.48
N ARG A 94 -6.35 10.80 -8.30
CA ARG A 94 -5.09 10.89 -9.06
C ARG A 94 -3.90 11.24 -8.16
N THR A 95 -3.88 10.66 -6.97
CA THR A 95 -2.77 10.84 -6.03
C THR A 95 -1.93 9.57 -5.92
N ARG A 96 -0.76 9.69 -5.31
CA ARG A 96 0.18 8.57 -5.14
C ARG A 96 -0.42 7.46 -4.28
N PHE A 97 -0.39 6.22 -4.80
CA PHE A 97 -0.87 5.01 -4.12
C PHE A 97 -2.26 5.20 -3.51
N GLU A 98 -3.23 5.46 -4.37
CA GLU A 98 -4.56 5.88 -3.95
C GLU A 98 -5.55 4.73 -3.74
N SER A 99 -5.19 3.50 -4.07
CA SER A 99 -6.05 2.33 -3.87
C SER A 99 -5.28 1.12 -3.36
N ASP A 100 -6.01 0.19 -2.75
CA ASP A 100 -5.50 -1.11 -2.32
C ASP A 100 -6.61 -2.16 -2.37
N VAL A 101 -6.24 -3.44 -2.48
CA VAL A 101 -7.17 -4.57 -2.65
C VAL A 101 -6.81 -5.74 -1.73
N ALA A 102 -7.81 -6.33 -1.10
CA ALA A 102 -7.68 -7.51 -0.27
C ALA A 102 -8.88 -8.45 -0.44
N VAL A 103 -8.70 -9.75 -0.14
CA VAL A 103 -9.76 -10.76 -0.20
C VAL A 103 -9.89 -11.42 1.17
N ASP A 104 -11.12 -11.51 1.69
CA ASP A 104 -11.40 -12.03 3.02
C ASP A 104 -11.42 -13.58 3.07
N SER A 105 -11.80 -14.18 4.21
CA SER A 105 -11.94 -15.64 4.33
C SER A 105 -13.10 -16.28 3.58
N GLN A 106 -14.08 -15.48 3.16
CA GLN A 106 -15.25 -15.91 2.38
C GLN A 106 -15.04 -15.76 0.87
N GLY A 107 -13.94 -15.12 0.45
CA GLY A 107 -13.63 -14.81 -0.94
C GLY A 107 -14.20 -13.46 -1.38
N ASP A 108 -14.78 -12.67 -0.47
CA ASP A 108 -15.26 -11.34 -0.80
C ASP A 108 -14.05 -10.42 -1.07
N ILE A 109 -14.12 -9.73 -2.20
CA ILE A 109 -13.09 -8.80 -2.66
C ILE A 109 -13.41 -7.44 -2.09
N HIS A 110 -12.42 -6.83 -1.45
CA HIS A 110 -12.53 -5.50 -0.86
C HIS A 110 -11.53 -4.56 -1.51
N VAL A 111 -12.01 -3.39 -1.91
CA VAL A 111 -11.19 -2.33 -2.46
C VAL A 111 -11.40 -1.06 -1.64
N VAL A 112 -10.30 -0.42 -1.28
CA VAL A 112 -10.30 0.94 -0.74
C VAL A 112 -9.65 1.86 -1.74
N TYR A 113 -10.16 3.08 -1.86
CA TYR A 113 -9.62 4.04 -2.82
C TYR A 113 -9.86 5.49 -2.39
N ALA A 114 -8.99 6.41 -2.83
CA ALA A 114 -9.19 7.84 -2.71
C ALA A 114 -9.90 8.41 -3.95
N SER A 115 -10.86 9.30 -3.71
CA SER A 115 -11.56 10.08 -4.72
C SER A 115 -11.29 11.57 -4.53
N GLY A 116 -11.15 12.31 -5.64
CA GLY A 116 -10.86 13.74 -5.69
C GLY A 116 -11.95 14.60 -6.32
N GLY A 117 -13.03 13.99 -6.83
CA GLY A 117 -14.12 14.70 -7.51
C GLY A 117 -15.00 15.56 -6.59
N SER A 118 -16.29 15.66 -6.93
CA SER A 118 -17.24 16.51 -6.18
C SER A 118 -17.44 16.11 -4.71
N ALA A 119 -17.07 14.88 -4.35
CA ALA A 119 -17.11 14.34 -3.00
C ALA A 119 -15.75 13.70 -2.66
N PRO A 120 -14.71 14.49 -2.32
CA PRO A 120 -13.41 13.93 -2.05
C PRO A 120 -13.42 13.13 -0.74
N GLY A 121 -12.74 11.99 -0.73
CA GLY A 121 -12.73 11.08 0.41
C GLY A 121 -11.95 9.79 0.15
N VAL A 122 -11.75 9.02 1.22
CA VAL A 122 -11.38 7.61 1.12
C VAL A 122 -12.65 6.78 1.21
N TYR A 123 -12.81 5.84 0.30
CA TYR A 123 -14.00 5.01 0.13
C TYR A 123 -13.67 3.53 0.16
N HIS A 124 -14.65 2.73 0.56
CA HIS A 124 -14.63 1.27 0.48
C HIS A 124 -15.76 0.77 -0.43
N ILE A 125 -15.45 -0.22 -1.25
CA ILE A 125 -16.41 -1.04 -1.98
C ILE A 125 -16.03 -2.51 -1.83
N ALA A 126 -17.02 -3.39 -2.01
CA ALA A 126 -16.81 -4.82 -1.98
C ALA A 126 -17.61 -5.52 -3.08
N ALA A 127 -17.13 -6.68 -3.51
CA ALA A 127 -17.86 -7.57 -4.42
C ALA A 127 -17.65 -9.04 -3.99
N PRO A 128 -18.68 -9.88 -4.04
CA PRO A 128 -18.51 -11.30 -3.77
C PRO A 128 -17.74 -11.99 -4.90
N LEU A 129 -16.92 -13.00 -4.59
CA LEU A 129 -16.15 -13.76 -5.61
C LEU A 129 -17.02 -14.27 -6.75
N THR A 130 -18.25 -14.66 -6.43
CA THR A 130 -19.20 -15.30 -7.34
C THR A 130 -19.90 -14.33 -8.28
N SER A 131 -19.78 -13.02 -8.09
CA SER A 131 -20.44 -12.01 -8.91
C SER A 131 -19.68 -10.68 -8.89
N PRO A 132 -19.26 -10.14 -10.06
CA PRO A 132 -18.52 -8.87 -10.15
C PRO A 132 -19.41 -7.63 -9.96
N VAL A 133 -20.46 -7.73 -9.14
CA VAL A 133 -21.35 -6.61 -8.83
C VAL A 133 -20.85 -5.97 -7.54
N TRP A 134 -20.28 -4.77 -7.70
CA TRP A 134 -19.72 -3.99 -6.59
C TRP A 134 -20.82 -3.32 -5.77
N SER A 135 -20.59 -3.23 -4.47
CA SER A 135 -21.44 -2.49 -3.54
C SER A 135 -21.43 -0.99 -3.82
N MET A 136 -22.39 -0.27 -3.24
CA MET A 136 -22.30 1.20 -3.21
C MET A 136 -21.08 1.64 -2.39
N PRO A 137 -20.38 2.73 -2.77
CA PRO A 137 -19.24 3.24 -2.02
C PRO A 137 -19.62 3.71 -0.61
N VAL A 138 -18.85 3.25 0.38
CA VAL A 138 -18.94 3.70 1.77
C VAL A 138 -17.78 4.64 2.06
N ARG A 139 -18.07 5.90 2.39
CA ARG A 139 -17.03 6.88 2.76
C ARG A 139 -16.46 6.54 4.13
N LEU A 140 -15.15 6.37 4.21
CA LEU A 140 -14.39 6.07 5.42
C LEU A 140 -13.80 7.32 6.08
N SER A 141 -13.44 8.31 5.27
CA SER A 141 -12.77 9.52 5.75
C SER A 141 -13.74 10.58 6.24
N ASP A 142 -13.22 11.51 7.06
CA ASP A 142 -13.82 12.83 7.27
C ASP A 142 -13.55 13.74 6.06
N HIS A 143 -14.13 14.94 6.06
CA HIS A 143 -13.74 15.99 5.12
C HIS A 143 -12.30 16.45 5.38
N LEU A 144 -11.60 16.82 4.31
CA LEU A 144 -10.26 17.40 4.39
C LEU A 144 -10.29 18.65 5.29
N ARG A 145 -9.26 18.77 6.12
CA ARG A 145 -9.05 19.93 6.98
C ARG A 145 -8.43 21.07 6.18
N ALA A 146 -8.42 22.28 6.76
CA ALA A 146 -7.99 23.49 6.05
C ALA A 146 -6.55 23.43 5.48
N ASN A 147 -5.68 22.61 6.06
CA ASN A 147 -4.29 22.40 5.62
C ASN A 147 -4.09 21.08 4.85
N GLU A 148 -5.17 20.40 4.45
CA GLU A 148 -5.13 19.14 3.72
C GLU A 148 -5.82 19.32 2.35
N ILE A 149 -5.18 18.89 1.26
CA ILE A 149 -5.67 19.09 -0.11
C ILE A 149 -6.02 17.79 -0.84
N GLY A 150 -5.61 16.64 -0.31
CA GLY A 150 -5.87 15.35 -0.94
C GLY A 150 -5.56 14.16 -0.04
N PHE A 151 -6.14 13.01 -0.36
CA PHE A 151 -5.87 11.71 0.27
C PHE A 151 -4.87 10.93 -0.58
N ARG A 152 -4.00 10.11 0.02
CA ARG A 152 -2.93 9.35 -0.64
C ARG A 152 -2.42 8.22 0.25
N ASP A 153 -1.54 7.37 -0.27
CA ASP A 153 -0.93 6.26 0.47
C ASP A 153 -1.96 5.36 1.18
N VAL A 154 -3.05 5.05 0.47
CA VAL A 154 -4.11 4.20 0.98
C VAL A 154 -3.60 2.76 1.08
N ARG A 155 -3.84 2.10 2.21
CA ARG A 155 -3.54 0.68 2.42
C ARG A 155 -4.72 -0.02 3.06
N LEU A 156 -4.94 -1.27 2.65
CA LEU A 156 -5.94 -2.16 3.21
C LEU A 156 -5.27 -3.43 3.73
N LEU A 157 -5.72 -3.86 4.90
CA LEU A 157 -5.27 -5.07 5.55
C LEU A 157 -6.50 -5.80 6.12
N ILE A 158 -6.52 -7.12 6.03
CA ILE A 158 -7.53 -7.96 6.67
C ILE A 158 -6.84 -8.79 7.76
N ASP A 159 -7.36 -8.74 8.98
CA ASP A 159 -6.82 -9.52 10.10
C ASP A 159 -7.32 -10.97 10.11
N ALA A 160 -6.87 -11.78 11.06
CA ALA A 160 -7.27 -13.20 11.14
C ALA A 160 -8.75 -13.43 11.55
N SER A 161 -9.51 -12.37 11.80
CA SER A 161 -10.95 -12.39 12.12
C SER A 161 -11.80 -11.72 11.03
N ASP A 162 -11.26 -11.55 9.83
CA ASP A 162 -11.90 -10.87 8.69
C ASP A 162 -12.32 -9.42 9.00
N ARG A 163 -11.63 -8.76 9.94
CA ARG A 163 -11.79 -7.31 10.10
C ARG A 163 -10.87 -6.60 9.14
N LEU A 164 -11.40 -5.57 8.50
CA LEU A 164 -10.67 -4.72 7.59
C LEU A 164 -10.06 -3.56 8.36
N HIS A 165 -8.84 -3.22 8.00
CA HIS A 165 -8.06 -2.14 8.57
C HIS A 165 -7.51 -1.29 7.44
N THR A 166 -7.84 0.00 7.47
CA THR A 166 -7.43 0.94 6.44
C THR A 166 -6.62 2.05 7.06
N VAL A 167 -5.51 2.40 6.41
CA VAL A 167 -4.76 3.62 6.68
C VAL A 167 -4.62 4.44 5.42
N TRP A 168 -4.46 5.74 5.59
CA TRP A 168 -4.09 6.65 4.53
C TRP A 168 -3.32 7.82 5.12
N SER A 169 -2.70 8.58 4.24
CA SER A 169 -2.23 9.91 4.58
C SER A 169 -2.94 10.97 3.77
N THR A 170 -2.79 12.22 4.19
CA THR A 170 -3.23 13.38 3.42
C THR A 170 -2.05 14.23 3.01
N SER A 171 -2.20 15.05 1.96
CA SER A 171 -1.18 16.02 1.54
C SER A 171 -1.55 17.44 1.98
N ASN A 172 -0.53 18.26 2.24
CA ASN A 172 -0.69 19.70 2.42
C ASN A 172 -0.63 20.44 1.08
N PRO A 173 -0.88 21.77 1.04
CA PRO A 173 -0.85 22.54 -0.20
C PRO A 173 0.46 22.51 -1.00
N ASN A 174 1.57 22.09 -0.38
CA ASN A 174 2.86 21.93 -1.04
C ASN A 174 3.11 20.49 -1.55
N GLY A 175 2.11 19.61 -1.47
CA GLY A 175 2.21 18.21 -1.89
C GLY A 175 2.88 17.28 -0.86
N PHE A 176 3.32 17.78 0.30
CA PHE A 176 3.95 16.96 1.34
C PHE A 176 2.92 16.28 2.24
N GLY A 177 3.29 15.16 2.85
CA GLY A 177 2.43 14.44 3.78
C GLY A 177 2.05 15.27 5.00
N GLN A 178 0.76 15.35 5.32
CA GLN A 178 0.18 16.22 6.34
C GLN A 178 -0.33 15.46 7.56
N ALA A 179 -1.04 14.36 7.37
CA ALA A 179 -1.56 13.58 8.48
C ALA A 179 -1.64 12.10 8.10
N VAL A 180 -1.61 11.23 9.12
CA VAL A 180 -1.87 9.80 8.98
C VAL A 180 -3.15 9.46 9.73
N TYR A 181 -4.03 8.72 9.07
CA TYR A 181 -5.32 8.31 9.58
C TYR A 181 -5.47 6.79 9.56
N TYR A 182 -6.32 6.28 10.45
CA TYR A 182 -6.68 4.88 10.57
C TYR A 182 -8.19 4.73 10.74
N VAL A 183 -8.76 3.67 10.15
CA VAL A 183 -10.12 3.20 10.34
C VAL A 183 -10.12 1.66 10.37
N GLY A 184 -10.86 1.09 11.31
CA GLY A 184 -11.12 -0.36 11.36
C GLY A 184 -12.59 -0.67 11.10
N SER A 185 -12.87 -1.85 10.56
CA SER A 185 -14.24 -2.36 10.46
C SER A 185 -14.67 -3.07 11.74
N ASN A 186 -15.98 -3.20 11.93
CA ASN A 186 -16.53 -4.13 12.90
C ASN A 186 -16.32 -5.60 12.46
N GLU A 187 -16.69 -6.55 13.32
CA GLU A 187 -16.39 -8.00 13.19
C GLU A 187 -16.99 -8.73 11.96
N ARG A 188 -17.48 -8.02 10.92
CA ARG A 188 -17.97 -8.60 9.67
C ARG A 188 -17.79 -7.69 8.44
N ALA A 189 -16.83 -6.77 8.43
CA ALA A 189 -16.59 -5.84 7.31
C ALA A 189 -17.78 -4.96 6.88
N ASN A 190 -18.89 -4.95 7.64
CA ASN A 190 -20.18 -4.40 7.21
C ASN A 190 -20.45 -2.99 7.76
N ALA A 191 -19.68 -2.56 8.75
CA ALA A 191 -19.64 -1.17 9.17
C ALA A 191 -18.23 -0.80 9.63
N TRP A 192 -17.93 0.48 9.51
CA TRP A 192 -16.64 1.06 9.83
C TRP A 192 -16.74 1.97 11.05
N ASP A 193 -15.69 1.99 11.87
CA ASP A 193 -15.54 2.97 12.94
C ASP A 193 -15.25 4.37 12.37
N LEU A 194 -15.33 5.39 13.22
CA LEU A 194 -14.93 6.75 12.85
C LEU A 194 -13.41 6.84 12.66
N PRO A 195 -12.92 7.66 11.72
CA PRO A 195 -11.50 7.81 11.47
C PRO A 195 -10.75 8.44 12.65
N VAL A 196 -9.64 7.81 13.01
CA VAL A 196 -8.72 8.28 14.03
C VAL A 196 -7.49 8.87 13.35
N ARG A 197 -7.14 10.10 13.73
CA ARG A 197 -5.92 10.76 13.26
C ARG A 197 -4.75 10.40 14.18
N LEU A 198 -3.77 9.65 13.65
CA LEU A 198 -2.64 9.11 14.40
C LEU A 198 -1.38 9.99 14.36
N LEU A 199 -1.26 10.84 13.33
CA LEU A 199 -0.18 11.83 13.20
C LEU A 199 -0.70 13.11 12.52
N ASP A 200 -0.16 14.26 12.91
CA ASP A 200 -0.35 15.55 12.26
C ASP A 200 1.01 16.28 12.15
N ALA A 201 1.45 16.56 10.92
CA ALA A 201 2.73 17.18 10.60
C ALA A 201 2.82 18.65 11.02
N THR A 202 1.70 19.34 11.27
CA THR A 202 1.75 20.72 11.81
C THR A 202 2.18 20.76 13.27
N ILE A 203 1.95 19.66 13.99
CA ILE A 203 2.31 19.51 15.40
C ILE A 203 3.70 18.87 15.52
N ASN A 204 4.01 17.91 14.64
CA ASN A 204 5.20 17.03 14.72
C ASN A 204 6.17 17.30 13.54
N THR A 205 6.49 18.58 13.33
CA THR A 205 7.61 19.10 12.50
C THR A 205 7.89 18.45 11.13
N GLY A 206 6.87 18.32 10.27
CA GLY A 206 7.08 18.60 8.83
C GLY A 206 6.69 17.54 7.79
N PHE A 207 6.54 16.26 8.14
CA PHE A 207 6.06 15.25 7.18
C PHE A 207 5.32 14.08 7.86
N ALA A 208 4.17 13.70 7.32
CA ALA A 208 3.38 12.54 7.76
C ALA A 208 2.86 11.76 6.54
N GLY A 209 3.41 10.56 6.29
CA GLY A 209 3.04 9.80 5.10
C GLY A 209 3.60 8.38 5.09
N PHE A 210 3.33 7.67 3.99
CA PHE A 210 3.71 6.26 3.79
C PHE A 210 3.33 5.34 4.98
N PRO A 211 2.09 5.39 5.49
CA PRO A 211 1.65 4.45 6.53
C PRO A 211 1.56 3.03 5.98
N TYR A 212 2.07 2.07 6.75
CA TYR A 212 2.00 0.64 6.44
C TYR A 212 1.48 -0.11 7.67
N LEU A 213 0.47 -0.96 7.47
CA LEU A 213 -0.10 -1.79 8.52
C LEU A 213 0.34 -3.25 8.37
N LEU A 214 0.53 -3.90 9.51
CA LEU A 214 0.69 -5.35 9.61
C LEU A 214 -0.19 -5.89 10.74
N ALA A 215 -0.93 -6.96 10.48
CA ALA A 215 -1.69 -7.68 11.49
C ALA A 215 -0.91 -8.91 11.97
N ARG A 216 -0.99 -9.20 13.27
CA ARG A 216 -0.54 -10.45 13.88
C ARG A 216 -1.71 -11.09 14.60
N GLY A 217 -2.33 -12.07 13.95
CA GLY A 217 -3.56 -12.68 14.44
C GLY A 217 -4.76 -11.73 14.26
N SER A 218 -5.69 -11.78 15.21
CA SER A 218 -6.89 -10.93 15.21
C SER A 218 -6.57 -9.53 15.71
N ASP A 219 -6.06 -9.37 16.93
CA ASP A 219 -6.17 -8.08 17.61
C ASP A 219 -4.91 -7.21 17.58
N GLN A 220 -3.80 -7.75 17.09
CA GLN A 220 -2.52 -7.03 17.15
C GLN A 220 -2.19 -6.39 15.81
N LEU A 221 -2.07 -5.06 15.81
CA LEU A 221 -1.68 -4.28 14.64
C LEU A 221 -0.35 -3.59 14.91
N THR A 222 0.51 -3.53 13.91
CA THR A 222 1.69 -2.66 13.88
C THR A 222 1.52 -1.67 12.74
N LEU A 223 1.57 -0.38 13.05
CA LEU A 223 1.60 0.70 12.09
C LEU A 223 3.01 1.27 12.06
N ILE A 224 3.60 1.36 10.88
CA ILE A 224 4.85 2.08 10.64
C ILE A 224 4.59 3.19 9.64
N HIS A 225 5.04 4.40 9.93
CA HIS A 225 4.92 5.54 9.02
C HIS A 225 6.13 6.45 9.13
N VAL A 226 6.28 7.36 8.16
CA VAL A 226 7.25 8.44 8.24
C VAL A 226 6.74 9.48 9.22
N GLY A 227 7.64 10.01 10.04
CA GLY A 227 7.42 11.19 10.86
C GLY A 227 8.76 11.81 11.26
N GLU A 228 8.84 13.15 11.21
CA GLU A 228 9.97 14.02 11.56
C GLU A 228 11.32 13.80 10.80
N ASP A 229 12.02 14.92 10.52
CA ASP A 229 13.46 15.08 10.22
C ASP A 229 14.21 14.08 9.32
N ASN A 230 13.52 13.45 8.37
CA ASN A 230 14.09 12.50 7.41
C ASN A 230 14.80 11.30 8.04
N GLN A 231 14.68 11.08 9.35
CA GLN A 231 15.42 10.05 10.08
C GLN A 231 14.44 9.02 10.64
N GLY A 232 14.84 7.74 10.61
CA GLY A 232 14.07 6.64 11.18
C GLY A 232 12.63 6.54 10.69
N ARG A 233 11.78 5.90 11.50
CA ARG A 233 10.33 5.80 11.30
C ARG A 233 9.62 5.89 12.63
N ILE A 234 8.32 6.15 12.59
CA ILE A 234 7.45 6.06 13.75
C ILE A 234 6.71 4.73 13.69
N GLU A 235 6.76 3.98 14.79
CA GLU A 235 5.98 2.77 15.03
C GLU A 235 4.90 3.04 16.08
N ARG A 236 3.69 2.55 15.83
CA ARG A 236 2.63 2.40 16.82
C ARG A 236 2.11 0.97 16.79
N THR A 237 1.68 0.47 17.94
CA THR A 237 1.05 -0.86 18.03
C THR A 237 -0.33 -0.76 18.66
N SER A 238 -1.23 -1.61 18.21
CA SER A 238 -2.51 -1.88 18.87
C SER A 238 -2.56 -3.34 19.30
N ILE A 239 -3.27 -3.61 20.40
CA ILE A 239 -3.53 -4.97 20.92
C ILE A 239 -5.03 -5.28 21.02
N ASP A 240 -5.87 -4.40 20.48
CA ASP A 240 -7.32 -4.44 20.54
C ASP A 240 -7.96 -4.07 19.18
N ALA A 241 -7.32 -4.50 18.09
CA ALA A 241 -7.78 -4.33 16.70
C ALA A 241 -7.89 -2.86 16.26
N GLY A 242 -6.99 -2.03 16.76
CA GLY A 242 -6.90 -0.60 16.43
C GLY A 242 -7.91 0.28 17.17
N LYS A 243 -8.62 -0.25 18.18
CA LYS A 243 -9.48 0.56 19.07
C LYS A 243 -8.65 1.54 19.90
N THR A 244 -7.49 1.11 20.36
CA THR A 244 -6.48 1.95 21.00
C THR A 244 -5.10 1.71 20.39
N TRP A 245 -4.26 2.73 20.48
CA TRP A 245 -2.90 2.71 19.93
C TRP A 245 -1.91 3.12 21.01
N SER A 246 -0.72 2.51 20.98
CA SER A 246 0.40 2.91 21.83
C SER A 246 0.83 4.35 21.54
N GLU A 247 1.59 4.93 22.48
CA GLU A 247 2.42 6.09 22.20
C GLU A 247 3.36 5.80 21.01
N PRO A 248 3.70 6.84 20.21
CA PRO A 248 4.59 6.68 19.07
C PRO A 248 6.00 6.33 19.54
N ARG A 249 6.62 5.36 18.87
CA ARG A 249 7.99 4.93 19.13
C ARG A 249 8.85 5.21 17.90
N PHE A 250 9.96 5.90 18.09
CA PHE A 250 10.94 6.09 17.03
C PHE A 250 11.76 4.81 16.82
N ILE A 251 11.85 4.36 15.58
CA ILE A 251 12.59 3.16 15.18
C ILE A 251 13.59 3.50 14.08
N LEU A 252 14.59 2.64 13.88
CA LEU A 252 15.63 2.80 12.86
C LEU A 252 16.40 4.15 12.98
N PRO A 253 16.86 4.55 14.18
CA PRO A 253 17.41 5.90 14.40
C PRO A 253 18.68 6.20 13.59
N GLY A 254 19.37 5.17 13.09
CA GLY A 254 20.55 5.34 12.23
C GLY A 254 20.24 5.34 10.74
N MET A 255 18.97 5.44 10.33
CA MET A 255 18.55 5.42 8.92
C MET A 255 17.96 6.75 8.50
N GLU A 256 18.22 7.15 7.26
CA GLU A 256 17.72 8.38 6.64
C GLU A 256 16.95 8.13 5.34
N GLY A 257 15.89 8.91 5.13
CA GLY A 257 15.06 8.93 3.92
C GLY A 257 13.59 9.19 4.25
N VAL A 258 12.95 10.13 3.56
CA VAL A 258 11.53 10.48 3.76
C VAL A 258 10.57 9.76 2.84
N ASN A 259 11.08 9.21 1.75
CA ASN A 259 10.25 8.62 0.71
C ASN A 259 10.29 7.09 0.81
N GLY A 260 9.14 6.48 0.56
CA GLY A 260 8.97 5.03 0.50
C GLY A 260 8.44 4.45 1.80
N TYR A 261 7.71 3.33 1.65
CA TYR A 261 7.33 2.49 2.76
C TYR A 261 8.55 1.77 3.33
N VAL A 262 8.48 1.44 4.62
CA VAL A 262 9.23 0.31 5.17
C VAL A 262 8.22 -0.82 5.28
N ILE A 263 8.60 -2.03 4.86
CA ILE A 263 7.67 -3.14 4.68
C ILE A 263 7.79 -4.07 5.90
N PRO A 264 6.88 -3.99 6.88
CA PRO A 264 6.78 -4.97 7.93
C PRO A 264 6.23 -6.30 7.40
N LEU A 265 6.87 -7.40 7.78
CA LEU A 265 6.51 -8.75 7.39
C LEU A 265 6.37 -9.65 8.63
N LEU A 266 5.48 -10.63 8.53
CA LEU A 266 5.29 -11.68 9.54
C LEU A 266 5.71 -13.03 8.93
N ASP A 267 6.65 -13.72 9.55
CA ASP A 267 7.03 -15.08 9.15
C ASP A 267 6.04 -16.15 9.68
N GLY A 268 6.18 -17.39 9.20
CA GLY A 268 5.33 -18.51 9.61
C GLY A 268 5.50 -18.95 11.07
N GLY A 269 6.56 -18.50 11.74
CA GLY A 269 6.79 -18.66 13.19
C GLY A 269 6.26 -17.50 14.04
N GLY A 270 5.67 -16.47 13.41
CA GLY A 270 5.22 -15.25 14.08
C GLY A 270 6.33 -14.22 14.34
N GLY A 271 7.51 -14.43 13.77
CA GLY A 271 8.63 -13.50 13.73
C GLY A 271 8.30 -12.27 12.89
N LEU A 272 8.71 -11.10 13.37
CA LEU A 272 8.51 -9.84 12.67
C LEU A 272 9.80 -9.41 11.98
N HIS A 273 9.68 -8.91 10.76
CA HIS A 273 10.80 -8.46 9.93
C HIS A 273 10.50 -7.12 9.30
N LEU A 274 11.54 -6.35 8.99
CA LEU A 274 11.45 -5.16 8.15
C LEU A 274 12.35 -5.28 6.94
N VAL A 275 11.80 -4.92 5.80
CA VAL A 275 12.57 -4.57 4.59
C VAL A 275 12.55 -3.05 4.45
N ILE A 276 13.74 -2.47 4.28
CA ILE A 276 13.99 -1.04 4.43
C ILE A 276 14.68 -0.53 3.16
N ASN A 277 14.07 0.43 2.47
CA ASN A 277 14.70 1.16 1.37
C ASN A 277 15.00 2.59 1.81
N MET A 278 16.15 2.75 2.45
CA MET A 278 16.66 3.99 3.04
C MET A 278 18.21 3.96 2.94
N ARG A 279 18.89 4.93 3.53
CA ARG A 279 20.36 4.92 3.65
C ARG A 279 20.82 5.05 5.10
N PRO A 280 21.88 4.36 5.55
CA PRO A 280 22.43 4.55 6.88
C PRO A 280 23.03 5.94 7.04
N SER A 281 22.84 6.57 8.19
CA SER A 281 23.43 7.89 8.50
C SER A 281 24.97 7.86 8.47
N ALA A 282 25.56 6.70 8.77
CA ALA A 282 27.01 6.54 8.95
C ALA A 282 27.80 6.65 7.64
N ASP A 283 27.27 6.11 6.53
CA ASP A 283 27.96 6.03 5.24
C ASP A 283 27.12 6.54 4.05
N GLN A 284 25.84 6.84 4.28
CA GLN A 284 24.89 7.34 3.28
C GLN A 284 24.69 6.39 2.09
N GLN A 285 25.01 5.09 2.24
CA GLN A 285 24.86 4.12 1.16
C GLN A 285 23.38 3.79 0.92
N VAL A 286 22.86 4.17 -0.24
CA VAL A 286 21.48 3.86 -0.66
C VAL A 286 21.36 2.39 -1.03
N GLY A 287 20.27 1.75 -0.61
CA GLY A 287 19.96 0.40 -1.02
C GLY A 287 18.78 -0.22 -0.29
N ILE A 288 18.74 -1.55 -0.33
CA ILE A 288 17.80 -2.38 0.43
C ILE A 288 18.52 -2.96 1.64
N TYR A 289 17.89 -2.80 2.80
CA TYR A 289 18.34 -3.27 4.10
C TYR A 289 17.25 -4.12 4.75
N TYR A 290 17.66 -4.91 5.75
CA TYR A 290 16.80 -5.83 6.47
C TYR A 290 17.02 -5.69 7.97
N ALA A 291 15.95 -5.80 8.77
CA ALA A 291 16.05 -5.85 10.23
C ALA A 291 14.98 -6.77 10.83
N PRO A 292 15.34 -7.85 11.53
CA PRO A 292 14.39 -8.67 12.29
C PRO A 292 14.07 -8.03 13.65
N ARG A 293 12.91 -8.36 14.21
CA ARG A 293 12.49 -7.89 15.53
C ARG A 293 13.36 -8.48 16.64
N ALA A 294 13.66 -7.66 17.64
CA ALA A 294 14.37 -8.00 18.88
C ALA A 294 13.57 -7.51 20.10
N GLY A 295 12.64 -8.33 20.58
CA GLY A 295 11.76 -7.95 21.69
C GLY A 295 10.87 -6.77 21.30
N LEU A 296 10.99 -5.66 22.04
CA LEU A 296 10.26 -4.42 21.73
C LEU A 296 10.95 -3.56 20.66
N ASP A 297 12.15 -3.89 20.21
CA ASP A 297 12.91 -3.11 19.23
C ASP A 297 13.28 -3.93 17.98
N TRP A 298 14.07 -3.35 17.08
CA TRP A 298 14.63 -3.99 15.89
C TRP A 298 16.11 -4.32 16.09
N ARG A 299 16.58 -5.43 15.52
CA ARG A 299 18.03 -5.71 15.43
C ARG A 299 18.72 -4.64 14.58
N PRO A 300 20.06 -4.52 14.69
CA PRO A 300 20.84 -3.76 13.72
C PRO A 300 20.49 -4.17 12.29
N ILE A 301 20.50 -3.19 11.39
CA ILE A 301 20.23 -3.40 9.96
C ILE A 301 21.33 -4.25 9.33
N ASP A 302 20.94 -5.09 8.39
CA ASP A 302 21.83 -5.84 7.51
C ASP A 302 21.64 -5.35 6.07
N ALA A 303 22.72 -5.17 5.33
CA ALA A 303 22.66 -4.84 3.91
C ALA A 303 22.18 -6.05 3.09
N VAL A 304 21.19 -5.83 2.21
CA VAL A 304 20.64 -6.87 1.31
C VAL A 304 21.06 -6.60 -0.13
N ALA A 305 20.82 -5.38 -0.61
CA ALA A 305 21.18 -4.97 -1.96
C ALA A 305 21.63 -3.50 -1.95
N VAL A 306 22.94 -3.29 -1.84
CA VAL A 306 23.57 -1.95 -1.74
C VAL A 306 24.62 -1.71 -2.82
N GLU A 307 24.97 -2.75 -3.57
CA GLU A 307 25.99 -2.72 -4.61
C GLU A 307 25.40 -2.33 -5.97
N ALA A 308 26.23 -1.69 -6.79
CA ALA A 308 25.88 -1.34 -8.16
C ALA A 308 25.69 -2.59 -9.06
N PRO A 309 24.85 -2.50 -10.11
CA PRO A 309 24.04 -1.33 -10.49
C PRO A 309 22.73 -1.20 -9.69
N TYR A 310 22.33 -2.22 -8.92
CA TYR A 310 20.94 -2.35 -8.46
C TYR A 310 20.61 -1.66 -7.14
N GLY A 311 21.53 -1.63 -6.18
CA GLY A 311 21.29 -1.02 -4.86
C GLY A 311 21.13 0.51 -4.91
N PRO A 312 22.05 1.26 -5.53
CA PRO A 312 22.05 2.73 -5.46
C PRO A 312 20.83 3.43 -6.09
N SER A 313 20.08 2.72 -6.94
CA SER A 313 18.90 3.24 -7.64
C SER A 313 17.60 2.52 -7.25
N ALA A 314 17.61 1.75 -6.16
CA ALA A 314 16.45 1.00 -5.73
C ALA A 314 15.31 1.92 -5.24
N HIS A 315 14.14 1.76 -5.85
CA HIS A 315 12.90 2.47 -5.51
C HIS A 315 11.70 1.51 -5.50
N ASN A 316 10.55 1.98 -4.98
CA ASN A 316 9.28 1.25 -4.98
C ASN A 316 9.41 -0.20 -4.47
N THR A 317 10.14 -0.38 -3.38
CA THR A 317 10.36 -1.71 -2.80
C THR A 317 9.05 -2.30 -2.33
N ASP A 318 8.89 -3.60 -2.56
CA ASP A 318 7.86 -4.43 -1.96
C ASP A 318 8.45 -5.79 -1.55
N ALA A 319 7.79 -6.48 -0.62
CA ALA A 319 8.27 -7.74 -0.11
C ALA A 319 7.15 -8.65 0.39
N THR A 320 7.40 -9.95 0.36
CA THR A 320 6.48 -10.96 0.88
C THR A 320 7.23 -12.14 1.50
N VAL A 321 6.53 -12.91 2.32
CA VAL A 321 7.06 -14.14 2.92
C VAL A 321 6.52 -15.36 2.17
N ARG A 322 7.41 -16.26 1.79
CA ARG A 322 7.12 -17.57 1.18
C ARG A 322 7.63 -18.69 2.09
N LEU A 323 6.95 -19.84 2.04
CA LEU A 323 7.32 -21.07 2.79
C LEU A 323 7.49 -20.87 4.32
N GLY A 324 6.97 -19.77 4.87
CA GLY A 324 7.02 -19.43 6.28
C GLY A 324 8.36 -18.88 6.77
N ASN A 325 9.41 -18.80 5.95
CA ASN A 325 10.72 -18.31 6.38
C ASN A 325 11.61 -17.73 5.25
N GLU A 326 11.08 -17.60 4.04
CA GLU A 326 11.80 -17.01 2.91
C GLU A 326 11.22 -15.63 2.61
N ILE A 327 12.03 -14.57 2.69
CA ILE A 327 11.60 -13.22 2.33
C ILE A 327 12.02 -12.95 0.88
N HIS A 328 11.03 -12.68 0.04
CA HIS A 328 11.25 -12.21 -1.32
C HIS A 328 11.10 -10.70 -1.35
N VAL A 329 12.07 -10.01 -1.93
CA VAL A 329 12.07 -8.54 -2.07
C VAL A 329 12.20 -8.17 -3.53
N VAL A 330 11.38 -7.22 -3.97
CA VAL A 330 11.39 -6.64 -5.32
C VAL A 330 11.52 -5.13 -5.23
N TRP A 331 12.11 -4.51 -6.25
CA TRP A 331 12.25 -3.06 -6.37
C TRP A 331 12.42 -2.66 -7.84
N THR A 332 12.21 -1.39 -8.15
CA THR A 332 12.46 -0.79 -9.46
C THR A 332 13.76 0.00 -9.47
N GLN A 333 14.31 0.22 -10.67
CA GLN A 333 15.40 1.16 -10.96
C GLN A 333 14.89 2.31 -11.81
#